data_AF-A0A1Y3E6P3-F1
#
_entry.id   AF-A0A1Y3E6P3-F1
#
_cell.length_a   1.000
_cell.length_b   1.000
_cell.length_c   1.000
_cell.angle_alpha   90.00
_cell.angle_beta   90.00
_cell.angle_gamma   90.00
#
_symmetry.space_group_name_H-M   'P 1'
#
loop_
_entity.id
_entity.type
_entity.pdbx_description
1 polymer ?
#
loop_
_entity_poly.entity_id
_entity_poly.type
_entity_poly.pdbx_seq_one_letter_code
_entity_poly.pdbx_strand_id
1 'polypeptide(L)'
;HKPLLEIFAPNKETPYILSLGMLRWTVMLGAYVYDICYRPRKLIANADILSRLPTKIPDVEIPPPLEVLMLESDDTVIMKDNDIARMSLKDPTTGNIST
;
A
#
# COMPACT_ATOMS: atom_id res chain seq x y z
N HIS A 1 1.26 5.54 13.24
CA HIS A 1 1.10 4.08 13.06
C HIS A 1 2.36 3.58 12.36
N LYS A 2 3.07 2.57 12.88
CA LYS A 2 4.37 2.13 12.33
C LYS A 2 4.29 1.48 10.93
N PRO A 3 3.27 0.66 10.62
CA PRO A 3 3.14 0.06 9.28
C PRO A 3 3.09 1.05 8.12
N LEU A 4 2.55 2.26 8.35
CA LEU A 4 2.44 3.28 7.30
C LEU A 4 3.80 3.79 6.83
N LEU A 5 4.83 3.72 7.69
CA LEU A 5 6.18 4.08 7.28
C LEU A 5 6.70 3.18 6.18
N GLU A 6 6.37 1.89 6.26
CA GLU A 6 6.84 0.91 5.33
C GLU A 6 6.06 0.95 4.02
N ILE A 7 4.73 1.08 4.11
CA ILE A 7 3.85 1.13 2.95
C ILE A 7 4.11 2.36 2.08
N PHE A 8 4.35 3.53 2.71
CA PHE A 8 4.59 4.79 2.00
C PHE A 8 6.06 5.19 2.03
N ALA A 9 6.99 4.24 2.18
CA ALA A 9 8.41 4.56 2.09
C ALA A 9 8.74 4.96 0.63
N PRO A 10 9.35 6.14 0.38
CA PRO A 10 9.60 6.63 -0.98
C PRO A 10 10.58 5.74 -1.76
N ASN A 11 11.39 4.94 -1.06
CA ASN A 11 12.41 4.06 -1.64
C ASN A 11 11.96 2.59 -1.75
N LYS A 12 10.68 2.29 -1.49
CA LYS A 12 10.15 0.93 -1.57
C LYS A 12 9.09 0.82 -2.65
N GLU A 13 9.02 -0.35 -3.27
CA GLU A 13 7.95 -0.68 -4.21
C GLU A 13 6.60 -0.72 -3.48
N THR A 14 5.55 -0.33 -4.20
CA THR A 14 4.19 -0.34 -3.66
C THR A 14 3.74 -1.79 -3.47
N PRO A 15 3.30 -2.19 -2.26
CA PRO A 15 2.83 -3.56 -2.05
C PRO A 15 1.64 -3.90 -2.95
N TYR A 16 1.59 -5.13 -3.47
CA TYR A 16 0.48 -5.59 -4.31
C TYR A 16 -0.86 -5.68 -3.56
N ILE A 17 -0.82 -5.88 -2.24
CA ILE A 17 -2.01 -6.15 -1.40
C ILE A 17 -2.59 -4.86 -0.79
N LEU A 18 -2.57 -3.73 -1.49
CA LEU A 18 -3.13 -2.48 -0.99
C LEU A 18 -4.62 -2.34 -1.29
N SER A 19 -5.37 -1.79 -0.35
CA SER A 19 -6.73 -1.33 -0.63
C SER A 19 -6.70 -0.18 -1.66
N LEU A 20 -7.78 -0.02 -2.45
CA LEU A 20 -7.86 1.03 -3.48
C LEU A 20 -7.63 2.43 -2.90
N GLY A 21 -8.09 2.69 -1.67
CA GLY A 21 -7.83 3.94 -0.97
C GLY A 21 -6.35 4.15 -0.68
N MET A 22 -5.66 3.12 -0.19
CA MET A 22 -4.21 3.19 0.06
C MET A 22 -3.43 3.35 -1.24
N LEU A 23 -3.79 2.62 -2.30
CA LEU A 23 -3.16 2.74 -3.61
C LEU A 23 -3.27 4.18 -4.15
N ARG A 24 -4.47 4.78 -4.07
CA ARG A 24 -4.68 6.18 -4.46
C ARG A 24 -3.77 7.13 -3.69
N TRP A 25 -3.63 6.93 -2.38
CA TRP A 25 -2.71 7.74 -1.57
C TRP A 25 -1.24 7.49 -1.95
N THR A 26 -0.85 6.25 -2.23
CA THR A 26 0.52 5.94 -2.67
C THR A 26 0.87 6.64 -3.97
N VAL A 27 -0.02 6.59 -4.97
CA VAL A 27 0.16 7.29 -6.25
C VAL A 27 0.22 8.80 -6.05
N MET A 28 -0.71 9.35 -5.25
CA MET A 28 -0.73 10.78 -4.95
C MET A 28 0.57 11.25 -4.28
N LEU A 29 1.09 10.48 -3.31
CA LEU A 29 2.32 10.81 -2.61
C LEU A 29 3.57 10.65 -3.49
N GLY A 30 3.55 9.71 -4.45
CA GLY A 30 4.64 9.51 -5.41
C GLY A 30 4.95 10.72 -6.29
N ALA A 31 4.02 11.69 -6.40
CA ALA A 31 4.25 12.96 -7.07
C ALA A 31 5.12 13.96 -6.27
N TYR A 32 5.48 13.64 -5.03
CA TYR A 32 6.19 14.54 -4.13
C TYR A 32 7.49 13.91 -3.62
N VAL A 33 8.47 14.77 -3.31
CA VAL A 33 9.65 14.38 -2.53
C VAL A 33 9.31 14.57 -1.05
N TYR A 34 9.21 13.48 -0.30
CA TYR A 34 8.84 13.52 1.12
C TYR A 34 9.62 12.49 1.95
N ASP A 35 9.76 12.80 3.23
CA ASP A 35 10.24 11.86 4.25
C ASP A 35 9.12 11.52 5.21
N ILE A 36 8.82 10.23 5.34
CA ILE A 36 7.80 9.76 6.27
C ILE A 36 8.42 9.43 7.63
N CYS A 37 7.95 10.11 8.68
CA CYS A 37 8.46 9.96 10.04
C CYS A 37 7.39 9.47 11.02
N TYR A 38 7.71 8.47 11.85
CA TYR A 38 6.80 8.05 12.92
C TYR A 38 6.94 8.99 14.10
N ARG A 39 5.81 9.51 14.57
CA ARG A 39 5.73 10.22 15.84
C ARG A 39 4.85 9.44 16.83
N PRO A 40 5.31 9.22 18.08
CA PRO A 40 4.49 8.58 19.10
C PRO A 40 3.30 9.47 19.45
N ARG A 41 2.16 8.85 19.81
CA ARG A 41 0.89 9.55 20.08
C ARG A 41 1.03 10.71 21.07
N LYS A 42 1.87 10.54 22.09
CA LYS A 42 2.12 11.57 23.13
C LYS A 42 2.65 12.89 22.57
N LEU A 43 3.33 12.86 21.42
CA LEU A 43 3.91 14.04 20.77
C LEU A 43 3.00 14.67 19.70
N ILE A 44 1.80 14.12 19.49
CA ILE A 44 0.82 14.58 18.49
C ILE A 44 -0.55 14.81 19.15
N ALA A 45 -0.57 15.18 20.42
CA ALA A 45 -1.80 15.42 21.18
C ALA A 45 -2.67 16.50 20.54
N ASN A 46 -2.05 17.53 19.96
CA ASN A 46 -2.74 18.55 19.17
C ASN A 46 -3.49 17.96 17.97
N ALA A 47 -2.83 17.13 17.17
CA ALA A 47 -3.44 16.48 16.01
C ALA A 47 -4.58 15.52 16.44
N ASP A 48 -4.38 14.77 17.53
CA ASP A 48 -5.43 13.88 18.08
C ASP A 48 -6.66 14.68 18.53
N ILE A 49 -6.49 15.75 19.29
CA ILE A 49 -7.61 16.60 19.75
C ILE A 49 -8.33 17.22 18.55
N LEU A 50 -7.59 17.83 17.62
CA LEU A 50 -8.17 18.47 16.44
C LEU A 50 -8.94 17.46 15.59
N SER A 51 -8.44 16.24 15.43
CA SER A 51 -9.12 15.18 14.68
C SER A 51 -10.44 14.71 15.30
N ARG A 52 -10.62 14.93 16.61
CA ARG A 52 -11.81 14.53 17.39
C ARG A 52 -12.79 15.68 17.62
N LEU A 53 -12.43 16.90 17.24
CA LEU A 53 -13.32 18.03 17.44
C LEU A 53 -14.62 17.78 16.67
N PRO A 54 -15.78 17.96 17.32
CA PRO A 54 -17.06 17.82 16.66
C PRO A 54 -17.12 18.85 15.53
N THR A 55 -17.00 18.35 14.31
CA THR A 55 -17.08 19.17 13.12
C THR A 55 -18.57 19.44 12.88
N LYS A 56 -18.95 20.70 12.72
CA LYS A 56 -20.28 21.05 12.22
C LYS A 56 -20.31 20.65 10.75
N ILE A 57 -20.69 19.42 10.48
CA ILE A 57 -20.79 18.87 9.12
C ILE A 57 -22.09 19.47 8.54
N PRO A 58 -22.03 20.37 7.54
CA PRO A 58 -23.22 20.58 6.72
C PRO A 58 -23.55 19.25 6.04
N ASP A 59 -24.83 18.95 5.79
CA ASP A 59 -25.23 17.80 4.96
C ASP A 59 -24.58 17.97 3.58
N VAL A 60 -23.39 17.40 3.43
CA VAL A 60 -22.69 17.29 2.15
C VAL A 60 -23.15 15.96 1.60
N GLU A 61 -23.97 16.03 0.55
CA GLU A 61 -24.22 14.91 -0.36
C GLU A 61 -22.88 14.27 -0.69
N ILE A 62 -22.63 13.07 -0.16
CA ILE A 62 -21.41 12.33 -0.45
C ILE A 62 -21.53 11.95 -1.92
N PRO A 63 -20.71 12.52 -2.83
CA PRO A 63 -20.79 12.14 -4.21
C PRO A 63 -20.52 10.64 -4.32
N PRO A 64 -21.24 9.92 -5.20
CA PRO A 64 -21.00 8.50 -5.41
C PRO A 64 -19.51 8.27 -5.69
N PRO A 65 -18.95 7.15 -5.22
CA PRO A 65 -17.50 6.92 -5.24
C PRO A 65 -16.94 7.18 -6.64
N LEU A 66 -16.07 8.20 -6.73
CA LEU A 66 -15.42 8.63 -7.96
C LEU A 66 -14.56 7.49 -8.52
N GLU A 67 -14.76 7.21 -9.81
CA GLU A 67 -14.07 6.28 -10.73
C GLU A 67 -13.17 5.20 -10.11
N VAL A 68 -13.51 3.95 -10.46
CA VAL A 68 -12.61 2.80 -10.32
C VAL A 68 -11.30 3.14 -11.01
N LEU A 69 -10.24 3.40 -10.23
CA LEU A 69 -8.89 3.58 -10.75
C LEU A 69 -8.45 2.24 -11.37
N MET A 70 -8.59 2.10 -12.68
CA MET A 70 -7.93 1.05 -13.45
C MET A 70 -6.46 1.43 -13.58
N LEU A 71 -5.62 0.83 -12.75
CA LEU A 71 -4.18 0.90 -12.93
C LEU A 71 -3.81 -0.20 -13.93
N GLU A 72 -3.36 0.19 -15.14
CA GLU A 72 -2.73 -0.77 -16.05
C GLU A 72 -1.41 -1.21 -15.40
N SER A 73 -1.38 -2.41 -14.84
CA SER A 73 -0.15 -3.09 -14.50
C SER A 73 0.45 -3.65 -15.79
N ASP A 74 1.68 -3.27 -16.11
CA ASP A 74 2.44 -3.91 -17.17
C ASP A 74 2.68 -5.37 -16.77
N ASP A 75 1.82 -6.28 -17.25
CA ASP A 75 1.95 -7.74 -17.12
C ASP A 75 3.11 -8.27 -17.99
N THR A 76 4.23 -7.54 -18.10
CA THR A 76 5.47 -8.13 -18.59
C THR A 76 5.97 -9.09 -17.51
N VAL A 77 5.34 -10.26 -17.46
CA VAL A 77 5.73 -11.39 -16.63
C VAL A 77 7.13 -11.80 -17.10
N ILE A 78 8.15 -11.36 -16.35
CA ILE A 78 9.56 -11.65 -16.67
C ILE A 78 9.84 -13.16 -16.58
N MET A 79 9.00 -13.94 -15.88
CA MET A 79 9.09 -15.40 -15.78
C MET A 79 7.72 -16.07 -15.81
N LYS A 80 7.50 -17.00 -16.74
CA LYS A 80 6.25 -17.76 -16.83
C LYS A 80 6.24 -18.88 -15.79
N ASP A 81 5.05 -19.40 -15.46
CA ASP A 81 4.88 -20.54 -14.53
C ASP A 81 5.77 -21.76 -14.87
N ASN A 82 5.95 -22.02 -16.17
CA ASN A 82 6.85 -23.06 -16.66
C ASN A 82 8.33 -22.81 -16.30
N ASP A 83 8.75 -21.55 -16.23
CA ASP A 83 10.11 -21.19 -15.86
C ASP A 83 10.32 -21.36 -14.35
N ILE A 84 9.30 -21.05 -13.54
CA ILE A 84 9.29 -21.28 -12.08
C ILE A 84 9.35 -22.79 -11.79
N ALA A 85 8.52 -23.60 -12.45
CA ALA A 85 8.51 -25.05 -12.28
C ALA A 85 9.86 -25.70 -12.64
N ARG A 86 10.50 -25.22 -13.71
CA ARG A 86 11.84 -25.67 -14.13
C ARG A 86 12.94 -25.29 -13.15
N MET A 87 12.85 -24.13 -12.51
CA MET A 87 13.82 -23.70 -11.50
C MET A 87 13.61 -24.42 -10.17
N SER A 88 12.35 -24.66 -9.78
CA SER A 88 11.99 -25.42 -8.57
C SER A 88 12.49 -26.87 -8.61
N LEU A 89 12.44 -27.51 -9.79
CA LEU A 89 13.02 -28.86 -10.02
C LEU A 89 14.53 -28.96 -9.80
N LYS A 90 15.25 -27.83 -9.86
CA LYS A 90 16.70 -27.79 -9.60
C LYS A 90 17.04 -27.49 -8.15
N ASP A 91 16.05 -27.16 -7.32
CA ASP A 91 16.25 -26.88 -5.90
C ASP A 91 16.21 -28.19 -5.09
N PRO A 92 17.36 -28.64 -4.54
CA PRO A 92 17.44 -29.91 -3.82
C PRO A 92 16.67 -29.93 -2.50
N THR A 93 16.14 -28.79 -2.03
CA THR A 93 15.45 -28.71 -0.72
C THR A 93 13.93 -28.87 -0.80
N THR A 94 13.31 -28.76 -1.98
CA THR A 94 11.84 -28.85 -2.13
C THR A 94 11.32 -30.29 -2.31
N GLY A 95 12.20 -31.26 -2.61
CA GLY A 95 11.84 -32.66 -2.83
C GLY A 95 11.46 -33.49 -1.60
N ASN A 96 11.53 -32.94 -0.39
CA ASN A 96 11.35 -33.70 0.87
C ASN A 96 10.05 -33.41 1.62
N ILE A 97 9.08 -32.75 0.98
CA ILE A 97 7.72 -32.58 1.54
C ILE A 97 6.68 -33.15 0.58
N SER A 98 6.69 -34.47 0.42
CA SER A 98 5.55 -35.20 -0.11
C SER A 98 4.77 -35.80 1.06
N THR A 99 3.50 -35.40 1.18
CA THR A 99 2.42 -36.11 1.89
C THR A 99 2.31 -37.57 1.51
#